data_AF-A0A350PJF2-F1
#
_entry.id   AF-A0A350PJF2-F1
#
_cell.length_a   1.000
_cell.length_b   1.000
_cell.length_c   1.000
_cell.angle_alpha   90.00
_cell.angle_beta   90.00
_cell.angle_gamma   90.00
#
_symmetry.space_group_name_H-M   'P 1'
#
loop_
_entity.id
_entity.type
_entity.pdbx_description
1 polymer ?
#
loop_
_entity_poly.entity_id
_entity_poly.type
_entity_poly.pdbx_seq_one_letter_code
_entity_poly.pdbx_strand_id
1 'polypeptide(L)'
;YKEDTMKPLKLTGNDVQLIISSVNQTIDQWLKWAGAEKLPDGFDDIDAINVVRELADLLYRVEDYQIALEEQVELEDDFPDNVIKFKKDE
;
A
#
# COMPACT_ATOMS: atom_id res chain seq x y z
N TYR A 1 25.27 -9.75 -19.28
CA TYR A 1 24.54 -9.28 -18.10
C TYR A 1 23.25 -10.09 -18.02
N LYS A 2 23.03 -10.86 -16.96
CA LYS A 2 21.72 -11.49 -16.72
C LYS A 2 20.83 -10.38 -16.14
N GLU A 3 19.74 -10.07 -16.82
CA GLU A 3 18.67 -9.28 -16.23
C GLU A 3 18.17 -10.04 -15.00
N ASP A 4 18.47 -9.52 -13.82
CA ASP A 4 17.83 -9.95 -12.59
C ASP A 4 16.40 -9.44 -12.67
N THR A 5 15.52 -10.25 -13.27
CA THR A 5 14.09 -9.99 -13.30
C THR A 5 13.58 -10.18 -11.87
N MET A 6 13.64 -9.10 -11.08
CA MET A 6 12.97 -9.05 -9.79
C MET A 6 11.51 -9.45 -10.01
N LYS A 7 11.14 -10.62 -9.50
CA LYS A 7 9.75 -11.06 -9.54
C LYS A 7 8.93 -10.04 -8.75
N PRO A 8 7.75 -9.63 -9.24
CA PRO A 8 6.87 -8.73 -8.50
C PRO A 8 6.61 -9.31 -7.11
N LEU A 9 6.81 -8.48 -6.08
CA LEU A 9 6.51 -8.89 -4.71
C LEU A 9 4.98 -9.01 -4.60
N LYS A 10 4.47 -10.22 -4.34
CA LYS A 10 3.03 -10.44 -4.11
C LYS A 10 2.74 -10.18 -2.64
N LEU A 11 2.00 -9.10 -2.35
CA LEU A 11 1.58 -8.75 -1.00
C LEU A 11 0.30 -9.52 -0.64
N THR A 12 0.20 -9.98 0.60
CA THR A 12 -1.06 -10.51 1.14
C THR A 12 -1.94 -9.38 1.67
N GLY A 13 -3.23 -9.62 1.88
CA GLY A 13 -4.13 -8.62 2.49
C GLY A 13 -3.64 -8.13 3.86
N ASN A 14 -3.02 -9.01 4.66
CA ASN A 14 -2.41 -8.62 5.93
C ASN A 14 -1.20 -7.70 5.75
N ASP A 15 -0.36 -7.94 4.73
CA ASP A 15 0.79 -7.07 4.44
C ASP A 15 0.31 -5.67 4.03
N VAL A 16 -0.73 -5.62 3.20
CA VAL A 16 -1.35 -4.36 2.74
C VAL A 16 -1.94 -3.57 3.91
N GLN A 17 -2.69 -4.24 4.80
CA GLN A 17 -3.23 -3.64 6.03
C GLN A 17 -2.14 -3.08 6.94
N LEU A 18 -1.01 -3.79 7.08
CA LEU A 18 0.12 -3.34 7.87
C LEU A 18 0.78 -2.09 7.26
N ILE A 19 0.88 -2.04 5.93
CA ILE A 19 1.39 -0.87 5.20
C ILE A 19 0.45 0.32 5.41
N ILE A 20 -0.86 0.15 5.21
CA ILE A 20 -1.88 1.21 5.41
C ILE A 20 -1.79 1.78 6.83
N SER A 21 -1.71 0.91 7.83
CA SER A 21 -1.61 1.31 9.24
C SER A 21 -0.33 2.11 9.51
N SER A 22 0.80 1.67 8.96
CA SER A 22 2.10 2.33 9.12
C SER A 22 2.14 3.70 8.43
N VAL A 23 1.58 3.80 7.22
CA VAL A 23 1.50 5.07 6.48
C VAL A 23 0.60 6.06 7.22
N ASN A 24 -0.57 5.63 7.70
CA ASN A 24 -1.47 6.47 8.50
C ASN A 24 -0.82 7.00 9.78
N GLN A 25 -0.12 6.14 10.53
CA GLN A 25 0.63 6.55 11.72
C GLN A 25 1.73 7.56 11.38
N THR A 26 2.40 7.38 10.25
CA THR A 26 3.47 8.27 9.80
C THR A 26 2.89 9.64 9.43
N ILE A 27 1.77 9.70 8.70
CA ILE A 27 1.08 10.95 8.36
C ILE A 27 0.67 11.69 9.64
N ASP A 28 0.03 10.99 10.60
CA ASP A 28 -0.38 11.58 11.88
C ASP A 28 0.82 12.15 12.66
N GLN A 29 1.96 11.47 12.64
CA GLN A 29 3.18 11.96 13.27
C GLN A 29 3.71 13.24 12.61
N TRP A 30 3.68 13.33 11.27
CA TRP A 30 4.06 14.54 10.54
C TRP A 30 3.12 15.71 10.83
N LEU A 31 1.81 15.46 10.86
CA LEU A 31 0.82 16.49 11.20
C LEU A 31 1.00 17.00 12.64
N LYS A 32 1.36 16.12 13.58
CA LYS A 32 1.70 16.52 14.97
C LYS A 32 2.95 17.39 15.04
N TRP A 33 4.00 17.05 14.28
CA TRP A 33 5.21 17.87 14.23
C TRP A 33 4.95 19.25 13.63
N ALA A 34 4.22 19.30 12.50
CA ALA A 34 3.84 20.55 11.84
C ALA A 34 2.96 21.43 12.76
N GLY A 35 1.93 20.85 13.37
CA GLY A 35 1.04 21.58 14.29
C GLY A 35 1.70 22.04 15.59
N ALA A 36 2.84 21.44 15.97
CA ALA A 36 3.64 21.84 17.12
C ALA A 36 4.81 22.78 16.78
N GLU A 37 4.97 23.17 15.50
CA GLU A 37 6.13 23.91 14.99
C GLU A 37 7.48 23.26 15.37
N LYS A 38 7.51 21.92 15.42
CA LYS A 38 8.66 21.11 15.81
C LYS A 38 8.91 20.01 14.79
N LEU A 39 9.27 20.44 13.59
CA LEU A 39 9.69 19.51 12.53
C LEU A 39 11.00 18.81 12.91
N PRO A 40 11.25 17.60 12.39
CA PRO A 40 12.55 16.95 12.52
C PRO A 40 13.69 17.82 11.98
N ASP A 41 14.88 17.68 12.56
CA ASP A 41 16.06 18.42 12.12
C ASP A 41 16.30 18.23 10.61
N GLY A 42 16.49 19.33 9.89
CA GLY A 42 16.76 19.33 8.45
C GLY A 42 15.52 19.35 7.56
N PHE A 43 14.31 19.48 8.13
CA PHE A 43 13.06 19.67 7.38
C PHE A 43 12.49 21.06 7.62
N ASP A 44 12.04 21.71 6.55
CA ASP A 44 11.20 22.90 6.64
C ASP A 44 9.71 22.59 6.40
N ASP A 45 8.86 23.60 6.51
CA ASP A 45 7.40 23.46 6.34
C ASP A 45 7.02 22.93 4.95
N ILE A 46 7.76 23.32 3.91
CA ILE A 46 7.52 22.88 2.53
C ILE A 46 7.88 21.40 2.40
N ASP A 47 9.01 20.98 2.97
CA ASP A 47 9.43 19.58 3.01
C ASP A 47 8.39 18.72 3.75
N ALA A 48 7.91 19.19 4.90
CA ALA A 48 6.87 18.49 5.67
C ALA A 48 5.57 18.32 4.88
N ILE A 49 5.13 19.38 4.18
CA ILE A 49 3.95 19.31 3.29
C ILE A 49 4.17 18.30 2.17
N ASN A 50 5.35 18.28 1.56
CA ASN A 50 5.66 17.35 0.47
C ASN A 50 5.66 15.90 0.96
N VAL A 51 6.26 15.63 2.13
CA VAL A 51 6.24 14.28 2.73
C VAL A 51 4.82 13.82 3.01
N VAL A 52 3.97 14.68 3.60
CA VAL A 52 2.57 14.32 3.85
C VAL A 52 1.82 14.04 2.55
N ARG A 53 2.05 14.82 1.49
CA ARG A 53 1.43 14.59 0.17
C ARG A 53 1.86 13.27 -0.45
N GLU A 54 3.16 12.97 -0.45
CA GLU A 54 3.68 11.71 -0.98
C GLU A 54 3.13 10.49 -0.21
N LEU A 55 3.03 10.60 1.12
CA LEU A 55 2.43 9.55 1.95
C LEU A 55 0.93 9.39 1.70
N ALA A 56 0.19 10.49 1.48
CA ALA A 56 -1.23 10.43 1.12
C ALA A 56 -1.46 9.79 -0.26
N ASP A 57 -0.62 10.13 -1.25
CA ASP A 57 -0.66 9.51 -2.57
C ASP A 57 -0.33 8.01 -2.50
N LEU A 58 0.64 7.62 -1.65
CA LEU A 58 0.95 6.22 -1.38
C LEU A 58 -0.24 5.52 -0.73
N LEU A 59 -0.85 6.12 0.30
CA LEU A 59 -1.99 5.56 1.01
C LEU A 59 -3.14 5.26 0.04
N TYR A 60 -3.50 6.24 -0.80
CA TYR A 60 -4.54 6.08 -1.82
C TYR A 60 -4.27 4.88 -2.75
N ARG A 61 -3.03 4.72 -3.22
CA ARG A 61 -2.66 3.60 -4.11
C ARG A 61 -2.70 2.25 -3.41
N VAL A 62 -2.36 2.20 -2.13
CA VAL A 62 -2.36 0.96 -1.35
C VAL A 62 -3.79 0.56 -0.99
N GLU A 63 -4.66 1.52 -0.68
CA GLU A 63 -6.10 1.28 -0.46
C GLU A 63 -6.80 0.78 -1.73
N ASP A 64 -6.51 1.39 -2.89
CA ASP A 64 -7.02 0.92 -4.19
C ASP A 64 -6.58 -0.54 -4.47
N TYR A 65 -5.32 -0.85 -4.18
CA TYR A 65 -4.81 -2.22 -4.29
C TYR A 65 -5.50 -3.20 -3.31
N GLN A 66 -5.83 -2.74 -2.11
CA GLN A 66 -6.58 -3.56 -1.14
C GLN A 66 -7.97 -3.93 -1.67
N ILE A 67 -8.69 -2.95 -2.21
CA ILE A 67 -10.01 -3.17 -2.82
C ILE A 67 -9.90 -4.20 -3.95
N ALA A 68 -8.91 -4.04 -4.83
CA ALA A 68 -8.67 -4.99 -5.91
C ALA A 68 -8.33 -6.41 -5.42
N LEU A 69 -7.65 -6.55 -4.27
CA LEU A 69 -7.40 -7.85 -3.65
C LEU A 69 -8.68 -8.47 -3.07
N GLU A 70 -9.52 -7.66 -2.41
CA GLU A 70 -10.79 -8.10 -1.83
C GLU A 70 -11.75 -8.58 -2.95
N GLU A 71 -11.86 -7.82 -4.04
CA GLU A 71 -12.64 -8.22 -5.22
C GLU A 71 -12.15 -9.54 -5.84
N GLN A 72 -10.82 -9.77 -5.87
CA GLN A 72 -10.27 -11.04 -6.36
C GLN A 72 -10.62 -12.22 -5.44
N VAL A 73 -10.63 -12.00 -4.13
CA VAL A 73 -11.03 -13.04 -3.16
C VAL A 73 -12.52 -13.36 -3.30
N GLU A 74 -13.38 -12.35 -3.42
CA GLU A 74 -14.83 -12.55 -3.63
C GLU A 74 -15.11 -13.31 -4.93
N LEU A 75 -14.43 -12.96 -6.02
CA LEU A 75 -14.55 -13.67 -7.29
C LEU A 75 -14.04 -15.11 -7.21
N GLU A 76 -13.05 -15.41 -6.37
CA GLU A 76 -12.55 -16.78 -6.16
C GLU A 76 -13.50 -17.64 -5.30
N ASP A 77 -14.22 -17.04 -4.35
CA ASP A 77 -15.23 -17.69 -3.49
C ASP A 77 -16.58 -17.90 -4.21
N ASP A 78 -16.93 -17.08 -5.21
CA ASP A 78 -18.14 -17.23 -6.02
C ASP A 78 -18.08 -18.40 -7.03
N PHE A 79 -16.94 -19.09 -7.13
CA PHE A 79 -16.85 -20.35 -7.89
C PHE A 79 -17.37 -21.51 -7.04
N PRO A 80 -18.42 -22.23 -7.46
CA PRO A 80 -18.91 -23.37 -6.71
C PRO A 80 -17.80 -24.45 -6.59
N ASP A 81 -17.76 -25.15 -5.45
CA ASP A 81 -16.73 -26.15 -5.07
C ASP A 81 -16.46 -27.26 -6.12
N ASN A 82 -17.31 -27.35 -7.15
CA ASN A 82 -17.23 -28.31 -8.23
C ASN A 82 -16.58 -27.76 -9.53
N VAL A 83 -16.06 -26.52 -9.55
CA VAL A 83 -15.40 -25.96 -10.73
C VAL A 83 -13.92 -26.34 -10.74
N ILE A 84 -13.53 -27.17 -11.71
CA ILE A 84 -12.13 -27.45 -12.03
C ILE A 84 -11.51 -26.17 -12.58
N LYS A 85 -10.68 -25.48 -11.77
CA LYS A 85 -9.89 -24.32 -12.21
C LYS A 85 -8.88 -24.81 -13.27
N PHE A 86 -9.16 -24.58 -14.55
CA PHE A 86 -8.24 -24.88 -15.65
C PHE A 86 -6.98 -24.02 -15.48
N LYS A 87 -5.84 -24.66 -15.15
CA LYS A 87 -4.54 -24.02 -15.33
C LYS A 87 -4.33 -23.90 -16.84
N LYS A 88 -4.26 -22.67 -17.33
CA LYS A 88 -3.80 -22.40 -18.69
C LYS A 88 -2.29 -22.60 -18.68
N ASP A 89 -1.84 -23.78 -19.12
CA ASP A 89 -0.45 -24.00 -19.50
C ASP A 89 -0.22 -23.27 -20.83
N GLU A 90 0.59 -22.20 -20.82
CA GLU A 90 1.39 -21.71 -21.95
C GLU A 90 2.76 -21.24 -21.45
#